data_AF-A0A7R9SBV5-F1
#
_entry.id   AF-A0A7R9SBV5-F1
#
_cell.length_a   1.000
_cell.length_b   1.000
_cell.length_c   1.000
_cell.angle_alpha   90.00
_cell.angle_beta   90.00
_cell.angle_gamma   90.00
#
_symmetry.space_group_name_H-M   'P 1'
#
loop_
_entity.id
_entity.type
_entity.pdbx_description
1 polymer ?
#
loop_
_entity_poly.entity_id
_entity_poly.type
_entity_poly.pdbx_seq_one_letter_code
_entity_poly.pdbx_strand_id
1 'polypeptide(L)'
;CIVLFIMVSTRAVKCKFTEGERVLCYEPDPTKAKVLYEAKILECVNTLDSSGKRTVKYLVHFQGWNSSWDRYVMENLVLKDVDENRELQFHLAQKANVKSLRKDRRSHKPSCSENTTSSDESSSLESDTSSDQEEPELIDIDPNVVIDELIPIVIPDKLKEKLEEDLDLVKHNNKLPKLPAKPTIGTVLQDYVKHYTHTCEKAETKRKTASEFVRENIQLCQEMADGVRILIDFLLETILLYNEETHYFKKQMLLAGGECTRSSDSDESDDASHTTEDSGSSRRNRRESPGKKTTTKKSSDLPPQRTLRSHNSGKKFTDEAVAFGRDKRNSQGDKIDKGFKEEIEEEPVLPSQICHSIYLLRLFVKLPEIIAKMQLPQDRRKHLLNHLQILLRYLEDNADKLFNRKFYVSK
;
A
#
# COMPACT_ATOMS: atom_id res chain seq x y z
N CYS A 1 -18.96 59.87 -2.13
CA CYS A 1 -19.97 58.78 -2.04
C CYS A 1 -19.73 57.77 -3.15
N ILE A 2 -19.07 56.65 -2.86
CA ILE A 2 -18.99 55.53 -3.82
C ILE A 2 -20.02 54.51 -3.34
N VAL A 3 -21.14 54.39 -4.07
CA VAL A 3 -22.16 53.38 -3.79
C VAL A 3 -21.60 52.05 -4.30
N LEU A 4 -21.15 51.20 -3.38
CA LEU A 4 -20.68 49.87 -3.72
C LEU A 4 -21.88 49.03 -4.17
N PHE A 5 -22.08 48.93 -5.48
CA PHE A 5 -23.08 48.04 -6.08
C PHE A 5 -22.67 46.59 -5.84
N ILE A 6 -23.04 46.05 -4.66
CA ILE A 6 -22.96 44.62 -4.38
C ILE A 6 -24.00 43.95 -5.29
N MET A 7 -23.55 43.50 -6.46
CA MET A 7 -24.39 42.82 -7.45
C MET A 7 -24.68 41.39 -6.95
N VAL A 8 -25.55 41.29 -5.95
CA VAL A 8 -26.03 40.03 -5.38
C VAL A 8 -26.64 39.21 -6.52
N SER A 9 -25.98 38.10 -6.89
CA SER A 9 -26.44 37.25 -7.97
C SER A 9 -27.89 36.83 -7.74
N THR A 10 -28.79 37.24 -8.65
CA THR A 10 -30.23 36.97 -8.58
C THR A 10 -30.60 35.59 -9.14
N ARG A 11 -29.62 34.79 -9.59
CA ARG A 11 -29.86 33.39 -9.97
C ARG A 11 -30.31 32.60 -8.73
N ALA A 12 -31.57 32.17 -8.77
CA ALA A 12 -32.09 31.16 -7.84
C ALA A 12 -31.28 29.87 -7.98
N VAL A 13 -31.10 29.14 -6.87
CA VAL A 13 -30.56 27.78 -6.93
C VAL A 13 -31.67 26.88 -7.46
N LYS A 14 -31.38 26.11 -8.52
CA LYS A 14 -32.36 25.21 -9.11
C LYS A 14 -32.41 23.92 -8.28
N CYS A 15 -33.56 23.64 -7.68
CA CYS A 15 -33.81 22.35 -7.03
C CYS A 15 -33.68 21.21 -8.05
N LYS A 16 -33.00 20.11 -7.68
CA LYS A 16 -32.87 18.90 -8.51
C LYS A 16 -34.13 18.05 -8.52
N PHE A 17 -34.91 18.14 -7.44
CA PHE A 17 -36.14 17.40 -7.21
C PHE A 17 -37.32 18.36 -7.03
N THR A 18 -38.53 17.90 -7.32
CA THR A 18 -39.77 18.68 -7.18
C THR A 18 -40.67 18.14 -6.06
N GLU A 19 -41.49 19.01 -5.49
CA GLU A 19 -42.49 18.64 -4.48
C GLU A 19 -43.45 17.59 -5.06
N GLY A 20 -43.67 16.51 -4.30
CA GLY A 20 -44.43 15.35 -4.74
C GLY A 20 -43.61 14.24 -5.43
N GLU A 21 -42.36 14.49 -5.84
CA GLU A 21 -41.49 13.49 -6.49
C GLU A 21 -41.15 12.34 -5.54
N ARG A 22 -41.15 11.10 -6.05
CA ARG A 22 -40.62 9.94 -5.34
C ARG A 22 -39.12 9.85 -5.53
N VAL A 23 -38.43 9.55 -4.45
CA VAL A 23 -36.97 9.55 -4.35
C VAL A 23 -36.49 8.43 -3.44
N LEU A 24 -35.20 8.14 -3.52
CA LEU A 24 -34.51 7.29 -2.57
C LEU A 24 -33.68 8.20 -1.65
N CYS A 25 -33.97 8.18 -0.35
CA CYS A 25 -33.29 9.02 0.62
C CYS A 25 -32.38 8.16 1.52
N TYR A 26 -31.14 8.59 1.72
CA TYR A 26 -30.28 7.98 2.72
C TYR A 26 -30.86 8.18 4.13
N GLU A 27 -30.61 7.23 5.04
CA GLU A 27 -30.82 7.42 6.48
C GLU A 27 -30.08 8.69 6.94
N PRO A 28 -30.80 9.72 7.46
CA PRO A 28 -30.21 11.00 7.81
C PRO A 28 -29.38 11.00 9.10
N ASP A 29 -29.49 9.96 9.93
CA ASP A 29 -28.70 9.80 11.15
C ASP A 29 -27.34 9.13 10.86
N PRO A 30 -26.20 9.87 10.97
CA PRO A 30 -24.88 9.33 10.66
C PRO A 30 -24.38 8.28 11.67
N THR A 31 -25.09 8.06 12.78
CA THR A 31 -24.74 7.02 13.77
C THR A 31 -25.29 5.63 13.40
N LYS A 32 -26.22 5.56 12.44
CA LYS A 32 -26.86 4.33 11.99
C LYS A 32 -26.16 3.71 10.77
N ALA A 33 -26.65 2.55 10.33
CA ALA A 33 -26.18 1.93 9.09
C ALA A 33 -26.60 2.75 7.86
N LYS A 34 -25.65 3.08 6.98
CA LYS A 34 -25.89 3.77 5.70
C LYS A 34 -26.75 2.88 4.77
N VAL A 35 -28.05 3.17 4.72
CA VAL A 35 -29.06 2.50 3.87
C VAL A 35 -29.90 3.55 3.14
N LEU A 36 -30.61 3.12 2.09
CA LEU A 36 -31.56 3.95 1.34
C LEU A 36 -33.00 3.53 1.64
N TYR A 37 -33.86 4.50 1.95
CA TYR A 37 -35.29 4.34 2.13
C TYR A 37 -36.06 4.91 0.94
N GLU A 38 -37.20 4.30 0.60
CA GLU A 38 -38.18 4.95 -0.26
C GLU A 38 -38.75 6.19 0.44
N ALA A 39 -38.84 7.30 -0.30
CA ALA A 39 -39.31 8.55 0.27
C ALA A 39 -39.98 9.45 -0.78
N LYS A 40 -40.61 10.53 -0.28
CA LYS A 40 -41.29 11.54 -1.09
C LYS A 40 -40.85 12.94 -0.66
N ILE A 41 -40.61 13.81 -1.62
CA ILE A 41 -40.38 15.24 -1.36
C ILE A 41 -41.70 15.89 -0.96
N LEU A 42 -41.72 16.58 0.19
CA LEU A 42 -42.84 17.41 0.64
C LEU A 42 -42.64 18.89 0.27
N GLU A 43 -41.44 19.44 0.53
CA GLU A 43 -41.14 20.87 0.39
C GLU A 43 -39.69 21.09 -0.08
N CYS A 44 -39.46 22.08 -0.94
CA CYS A 44 -38.13 22.45 -1.44
C CYS A 44 -37.64 23.82 -0.90
N VAL A 45 -36.82 23.81 0.15
CA VAL A 45 -36.40 25.03 0.87
C VAL A 45 -35.00 25.50 0.46
N ASN A 46 -34.92 26.75 -0.01
CA ASN A 46 -33.64 27.44 -0.24
C ASN A 46 -33.08 28.01 1.07
N THR A 47 -31.90 27.57 1.47
CA THR A 47 -31.21 28.01 2.70
C THR A 47 -29.84 28.66 2.41
N LEU A 48 -29.27 29.31 3.43
CA LEU A 48 -27.87 29.71 3.43
C LEU A 48 -27.08 28.76 4.34
N ASP A 49 -25.95 28.30 3.85
CA ASP A 49 -24.94 27.58 4.63
C ASP A 49 -24.14 28.57 5.50
N SER A 50 -23.47 28.03 6.53
CA SER A 50 -22.46 28.66 7.38
C SER A 50 -21.48 29.58 6.65
N SER A 51 -21.08 29.20 5.43
CA SER A 51 -20.17 29.95 4.55
C SER A 51 -20.87 31.03 3.69
N GLY A 52 -22.12 31.40 3.99
CA GLY A 52 -22.92 32.38 3.23
C GLY A 52 -23.37 31.88 1.85
N LYS A 53 -23.10 30.62 1.50
CA LYS A 53 -23.44 30.01 0.21
C LYS A 53 -24.89 29.55 0.19
N ARG A 54 -25.63 29.82 -0.89
CA ARG A 54 -26.99 29.28 -1.09
C ARG A 54 -26.95 27.77 -1.33
N THR A 55 -27.82 27.04 -0.66
CA THR A 55 -27.98 25.57 -0.72
C THR A 55 -29.45 25.20 -0.67
N VAL A 56 -29.83 24.03 -1.21
CA VAL A 56 -31.20 23.51 -1.12
C VAL A 56 -31.28 22.43 -0.04
N LYS A 57 -32.34 22.48 0.76
CA LYS A 57 -32.78 21.40 1.64
C LYS A 57 -34.17 20.93 1.21
N TYR A 58 -34.42 19.64 1.35
CA TYR A 58 -35.68 19.01 1.00
C TYR A 58 -36.32 18.49 2.28
N LEU A 59 -37.60 18.83 2.52
CA LEU A 59 -38.40 18.13 3.54
C LEU A 59 -38.82 16.79 2.95
N VAL A 60 -38.40 15.70 3.60
CA VAL A 60 -38.57 14.34 3.09
C VAL A 60 -39.40 13.49 4.05
N HIS A 61 -40.40 12.83 3.50
CA HIS A 61 -41.27 11.86 4.17
C HIS A 61 -40.89 10.43 3.75
N PHE A 62 -40.64 9.56 4.72
CA PHE A 62 -40.21 8.18 4.48
C PHE A 62 -41.42 7.23 4.34
N GLN A 63 -41.41 6.40 3.30
CA GLN A 63 -42.55 5.54 2.95
C GLN A 63 -42.84 4.52 4.06
N GLY A 64 -44.07 4.57 4.61
CA GLY A 64 -44.50 3.71 5.70
C GLY A 64 -44.10 4.18 7.11
N TRP A 65 -43.52 5.37 7.25
CA TRP A 65 -43.16 5.97 8.54
C TRP A 65 -44.22 7.02 8.96
N ASN A 66 -44.31 7.33 10.25
CA ASN A 66 -45.16 8.43 10.74
C ASN A 66 -44.49 9.78 10.44
N SER A 67 -45.27 10.82 10.07
CA SER A 67 -44.77 12.17 9.77
C SER A 67 -43.99 12.86 10.90
N SER A 68 -44.05 12.36 12.14
CA SER A 68 -43.11 12.73 13.21
C SER A 68 -41.64 12.44 12.87
N TRP A 69 -41.38 11.62 11.84
CA TRP A 69 -40.07 11.25 11.32
C TRP A 69 -39.68 12.01 10.05
N ASP A 70 -40.47 12.97 9.58
CA ASP A 70 -40.13 13.78 8.42
C ASP A 70 -38.94 14.68 8.75
N ARG A 71 -37.94 14.77 7.86
CA ARG A 71 -36.68 15.49 8.12
C ARG A 71 -36.28 16.39 6.96
N TYR A 72 -35.64 17.51 7.29
CA TYR A 72 -34.92 18.34 6.33
C TYR A 72 -33.55 17.73 6.02
N VAL A 73 -33.39 17.21 4.81
CA VAL A 73 -32.14 16.62 4.32
C VAL A 73 -31.49 17.51 3.26
N MET A 74 -30.18 17.37 3.09
CA MET A 74 -29.43 18.06 2.04
C MET A 74 -29.48 17.28 0.72
N GLU A 75 -29.25 17.97 -0.40
CA GLU A 75 -29.35 17.40 -1.75
C GLU A 75 -28.51 16.13 -1.98
N ASN A 76 -27.38 15.98 -1.29
CA ASN A 76 -26.51 14.81 -1.40
C ASN A 76 -27.04 13.56 -0.67
N LEU A 77 -28.11 13.68 0.12
CA LEU A 77 -28.79 12.56 0.77
C LEU A 77 -29.98 12.03 -0.04
N VAL A 78 -30.29 12.64 -1.19
CA VAL A 78 -31.47 12.32 -2.02
C VAL A 78 -31.03 11.89 -3.41
N LEU A 79 -31.54 10.74 -3.86
CA LEU A 79 -31.31 10.12 -5.16
C LEU A 79 -32.62 9.95 -5.92
N LYS A 80 -32.57 9.88 -7.26
CA LYS A 80 -33.78 9.60 -8.07
C LYS A 80 -34.19 8.13 -7.98
N ASP A 81 -35.49 7.88 -8.04
CA ASP A 81 -36.10 6.55 -8.19
C ASP A 81 -35.81 6.02 -9.62
N VAL A 82 -34.62 5.41 -9.80
CA VAL A 82 -34.14 4.76 -11.03
C VAL A 82 -33.43 3.46 -10.68
N ASP A 83 -33.37 2.52 -11.62
CA ASP A 83 -32.95 1.13 -11.36
C ASP A 83 -31.54 1.00 -10.76
N GLU A 84 -30.57 1.80 -11.23
CA GLU A 84 -29.21 1.88 -10.68
C GLU A 84 -29.20 2.19 -9.17
N ASN A 85 -30.08 3.10 -8.72
CA ASN A 85 -30.21 3.46 -7.31
C ASN A 85 -31.02 2.42 -6.51
N ARG A 86 -31.84 1.59 -7.18
CA ARG A 86 -32.54 0.45 -6.57
C ARG A 86 -31.59 -0.72 -6.33
N GLU A 87 -30.66 -0.98 -7.25
CA GLU A 87 -29.56 -1.92 -7.00
C GLU A 87 -28.68 -1.45 -5.84
N LEU A 88 -28.36 -0.15 -5.77
CA LEU A 88 -27.65 0.45 -4.63
C LEU A 88 -28.43 0.29 -3.31
N GLN A 89 -29.75 0.52 -3.30
CA GLN A 89 -30.60 0.31 -2.13
C GLN A 89 -30.54 -1.15 -1.63
N PHE A 90 -30.67 -2.11 -2.55
CA PHE A 90 -30.58 -3.54 -2.26
C PHE A 90 -29.20 -3.94 -1.71
N HIS A 91 -28.12 -3.43 -2.32
CA HIS A 91 -26.75 -3.72 -1.91
C HIS A 91 -26.40 -3.14 -0.53
N LEU A 92 -26.86 -1.92 -0.22
CA LEU A 92 -26.69 -1.31 1.10
C LEU A 92 -27.46 -2.06 2.19
N ALA A 93 -28.69 -2.52 1.91
CA ALA A 93 -29.47 -3.33 2.84
C ALA A 93 -28.76 -4.67 3.18
N GLN A 94 -28.19 -5.36 2.17
CA GLN A 94 -27.36 -6.55 2.42
C GLN A 94 -26.12 -6.23 3.26
N LYS A 95 -25.37 -5.17 2.91
CA LYS A 95 -24.16 -4.75 3.63
C LYS A 95 -24.45 -4.28 5.07
N ALA A 96 -25.69 -3.86 5.38
CA ALA A 96 -26.14 -3.60 6.75
C ALA A 96 -26.41 -4.89 7.54
N ASN A 97 -27.17 -5.85 6.98
CA ASN A 97 -27.53 -7.10 7.66
C ASN A 97 -26.30 -7.94 8.06
N VAL A 98 -25.29 -8.03 7.19
CA VAL A 98 -24.03 -8.73 7.48
C VAL A 98 -23.27 -8.12 8.67
N LYS A 99 -23.40 -6.81 8.91
CA LYS A 99 -22.79 -6.15 10.07
C LYS A 99 -23.52 -6.46 11.38
N SER A 100 -24.84 -6.67 11.35
CA SER A 100 -25.61 -7.08 12.54
C SER A 100 -25.21 -8.48 13.00
N LEU A 101 -25.21 -9.45 12.09
CA LEU A 101 -24.87 -10.85 12.39
C LEU A 101 -23.44 -11.05 12.95
N ARG A 102 -22.51 -10.14 12.63
CA ARG A 102 -21.15 -10.11 13.21
C ARG A 102 -21.09 -9.50 14.62
N LYS A 103 -22.11 -8.75 15.05
CA LYS A 103 -22.19 -8.15 16.38
C LYS A 103 -22.74 -9.14 17.41
N ASP A 104 -23.79 -9.88 17.06
CA ASP A 104 -24.42 -10.87 17.95
C ASP A 104 -23.46 -12.03 18.31
N ARG A 105 -22.58 -12.41 17.36
CA ARG A 105 -21.49 -13.37 17.59
C ARG A 105 -20.36 -12.85 18.49
N ARG A 106 -20.34 -11.57 18.86
CA ARG A 106 -19.36 -10.98 19.80
C ARG A 106 -19.93 -10.73 21.20
N SER A 107 -21.23 -10.91 21.43
CA SER A 107 -21.88 -10.74 22.75
C SER A 107 -22.09 -12.04 23.54
N HIS A 108 -22.09 -13.21 22.90
CA HIS A 108 -22.25 -14.49 23.60
C HIS A 108 -20.92 -15.15 23.97
N LYS A 109 -20.47 -14.90 25.21
CA LYS A 109 -19.43 -15.68 25.89
C LYS A 109 -20.13 -16.64 26.87
N PRO A 110 -20.26 -17.95 26.58
CA PRO A 110 -20.97 -18.87 27.46
C PRO A 110 -20.21 -19.08 28.77
N SER A 111 -20.90 -18.90 29.89
CA SER A 111 -20.45 -19.36 31.21
C SER A 111 -21.08 -20.73 31.48
N CYS A 112 -20.33 -21.63 32.11
CA CYS A 112 -20.75 -23.02 32.31
C CYS A 112 -21.64 -23.17 33.54
N SER A 113 -22.84 -23.74 33.38
CA SER A 113 -23.62 -24.36 34.46
C SER A 113 -24.68 -25.30 33.89
N GLU A 114 -24.75 -26.54 34.40
CA GLU A 114 -25.66 -27.59 33.92
C GLU A 114 -27.07 -27.44 34.51
N ASN A 115 -28.13 -27.76 33.74
CA ASN A 115 -28.82 -29.06 33.90
C ASN A 115 -30.07 -29.28 32.99
N THR A 116 -30.26 -30.57 32.66
CA THR A 116 -31.54 -31.29 32.39
C THR A 116 -32.54 -30.82 31.32
N THR A 117 -32.74 -31.70 30.31
CA THR A 117 -34.01 -32.09 29.64
C THR A 117 -34.78 -31.05 28.79
N SER A 118 -35.34 -31.38 27.62
CA SER A 118 -35.35 -32.64 26.83
C SER A 118 -35.92 -32.41 25.42
N SER A 119 -35.47 -33.21 24.44
CA SER A 119 -36.17 -33.54 23.17
C SER A 119 -36.40 -32.42 22.14
N ASP A 120 -36.28 -32.60 20.81
CA ASP A 120 -35.68 -33.63 19.91
C ASP A 120 -35.20 -32.85 18.63
N GLU A 121 -34.63 -33.35 17.53
CA GLU A 121 -34.28 -34.68 16.98
C GLU A 121 -33.18 -34.48 15.87
N SER A 122 -32.64 -35.58 15.31
CA SER A 122 -32.05 -35.71 13.96
C SER A 122 -30.67 -35.11 13.66
N SER A 123 -29.67 -36.01 13.66
CA SER A 123 -28.61 -36.21 12.64
C SER A 123 -27.73 -35.03 12.15
N SER A 124 -26.40 -35.18 12.03
CA SER A 124 -25.52 -36.33 12.30
C SER A 124 -24.05 -35.91 12.49
N LEU A 125 -23.30 -36.78 13.17
CA LEU A 125 -21.87 -36.67 13.52
C LEU A 125 -20.96 -36.97 12.28
N GLU A 126 -19.62 -36.81 12.26
CA GLU A 126 -18.59 -36.79 13.31
C GLU A 126 -17.38 -35.86 13.00
N SER A 127 -16.58 -35.64 14.04
CA SER A 127 -15.16 -35.23 14.19
C SER A 127 -14.13 -35.66 13.10
N ASP A 128 -12.84 -35.25 13.09
CA ASP A 128 -12.06 -34.14 13.68
C ASP A 128 -10.68 -34.08 12.98
N THR A 129 -9.96 -32.96 13.06
CA THR A 129 -8.50 -32.92 13.37
C THR A 129 -7.96 -31.49 13.43
N SER A 130 -7.08 -31.21 14.40
CA SER A 130 -6.46 -29.91 14.64
C SER A 130 -5.14 -29.73 13.90
N SER A 131 -4.87 -28.53 13.40
CA SER A 131 -3.50 -28.02 13.23
C SER A 131 -3.50 -26.51 13.27
N ASP A 132 -2.91 -25.95 14.32
CA ASP A 132 -2.81 -24.51 14.53
C ASP A 132 -1.84 -23.87 13.52
N GLN A 133 -2.36 -23.02 12.65
CA GLN A 133 -1.64 -21.85 12.15
C GLN A 133 -2.59 -20.65 12.15
N GLU A 134 -2.17 -19.57 12.82
CA GLU A 134 -2.87 -18.28 12.83
C GLU A 134 -2.69 -17.60 11.47
N GLU A 135 -3.48 -17.99 10.47
CA GLU A 135 -3.57 -17.23 9.22
C GLU A 135 -4.25 -15.87 9.53
N PRO A 136 -3.63 -14.73 9.21
CA PRO A 136 -4.16 -13.42 9.60
C PRO A 136 -5.50 -13.15 8.89
N GLU A 137 -6.50 -12.63 9.63
CA GLU A 137 -7.82 -12.31 9.08
C GLU A 137 -7.73 -11.24 7.97
N LEU A 138 -7.56 -11.70 6.72
CA LEU A 138 -7.59 -10.84 5.54
C LEU A 138 -8.98 -10.21 5.41
N ILE A 139 -9.08 -8.93 5.79
CA ILE A 139 -10.27 -8.11 5.55
C ILE A 139 -10.47 -8.05 4.02
N ASP A 140 -11.59 -8.60 3.54
CA ASP A 140 -11.95 -8.65 2.13
C ASP A 140 -12.13 -7.23 1.57
N ILE A 141 -11.07 -6.67 0.97
CA ILE A 141 -11.09 -5.35 0.33
C ILE A 141 -11.81 -5.51 -1.01
N ASP A 142 -13.14 -5.43 -0.96
CA ASP A 142 -14.01 -5.27 -2.12
C ASP A 142 -13.57 -4.02 -2.94
N PRO A 143 -12.94 -4.19 -4.11
CA PRO A 143 -12.38 -3.06 -4.86
C PRO A 143 -13.47 -2.19 -5.50
N ASN A 144 -14.72 -2.67 -5.52
CA ASN A 144 -15.88 -1.94 -6.03
C ASN A 144 -16.53 -1.04 -4.96
N VAL A 145 -15.96 -0.90 -3.76
CA VAL A 145 -16.46 0.11 -2.80
C VAL A 145 -16.05 1.51 -3.27
N VAL A 146 -16.88 2.08 -4.12
CA VAL A 146 -16.90 3.50 -4.47
C VAL A 146 -17.32 4.29 -3.22
N ILE A 147 -16.36 4.58 -2.32
CA ILE A 147 -16.62 5.32 -1.07
C ILE A 147 -16.98 6.76 -1.42
N ASP A 148 -18.28 7.08 -1.38
CA ASP A 148 -18.82 8.34 -1.91
C ASP A 148 -18.73 9.55 -0.96
N GLU A 149 -17.69 9.57 -0.14
CA GLU A 149 -17.30 10.67 0.74
C GLU A 149 -15.83 10.98 0.48
N LEU A 150 -15.41 12.24 0.60
CA LEU A 150 -13.99 12.59 0.56
C LEU A 150 -13.32 11.98 1.80
N ILE A 151 -12.73 10.79 1.67
CA ILE A 151 -12.00 10.11 2.75
C ILE A 151 -10.87 11.06 3.21
N PRO A 152 -10.92 11.65 4.41
CA PRO A 152 -9.76 12.35 4.93
C PRO A 152 -8.64 11.32 5.11
N ILE A 153 -7.38 11.69 4.85
CA ILE A 153 -6.26 10.77 5.10
C ILE A 153 -6.18 10.52 6.60
N VAL A 154 -6.65 9.35 7.06
CA VAL A 154 -6.59 8.95 8.46
C VAL A 154 -5.35 8.13 8.67
N ILE A 155 -4.36 8.73 9.33
CA ILE A 155 -3.18 8.02 9.83
C ILE A 155 -3.64 7.11 11.00
N PRO A 156 -3.46 5.77 10.90
CA PRO A 156 -3.81 4.84 11.98
C PRO A 156 -3.01 5.10 13.25
N ASP A 157 -3.56 4.77 14.42
CA ASP A 157 -2.96 5.12 15.71
C ASP A 157 -1.58 4.46 15.93
N LYS A 158 -1.38 3.22 15.45
CA LYS A 158 -0.06 2.55 15.44
C LYS A 158 1.00 3.33 14.65
N LEU A 159 0.59 4.08 13.62
CA LEU A 159 1.49 4.94 12.84
C LEU A 159 1.63 6.36 13.44
N LYS A 160 0.67 6.81 14.26
CA LYS A 160 0.83 8.03 15.08
C LYS A 160 1.88 7.82 16.17
N GLU A 161 1.82 6.70 16.90
CA GLU A 161 2.82 6.30 17.89
C GLU A 161 4.25 6.33 17.29
N LYS A 162 4.40 5.92 16.02
CA LYS A 162 5.67 5.95 15.30
C LYS A 162 6.12 7.34 14.84
N LEU A 163 5.21 8.29 14.66
CA LEU A 163 5.54 9.70 14.42
C LEU A 163 5.91 10.43 15.72
N GLU A 164 5.25 10.10 16.83
CA GLU A 164 5.59 10.61 18.17
C GLU A 164 6.96 10.07 18.64
N GLU A 165 7.21 8.77 18.42
CA GLU A 165 8.53 8.13 18.66
C GLU A 165 9.64 8.76 17.81
N ASP A 166 9.40 9.06 16.53
CA ASP A 166 10.34 9.78 15.65
C ASP A 166 10.64 11.20 16.14
N LEU A 167 9.59 11.96 16.48
CA LEU A 167 9.73 13.32 17.01
C LEU A 167 10.58 13.34 18.28
N ASP A 168 10.32 12.46 19.25
CA ASP A 168 11.10 12.36 20.48
C ASP A 168 12.54 11.90 20.24
N LEU A 169 12.77 10.96 19.30
CA LEU A 169 14.11 10.50 18.95
C LEU A 169 14.97 11.65 18.41
N VAL A 170 14.42 12.50 17.54
CA VAL A 170 15.14 13.62 16.94
C VAL A 170 15.23 14.84 17.86
N LYS A 171 14.11 15.29 18.45
CA LYS A 171 14.05 16.52 19.25
C LYS A 171 14.67 16.39 20.63
N HIS A 172 14.41 15.29 21.33
CA HIS A 172 14.72 15.17 22.75
C HIS A 172 15.90 14.23 23.01
N ASN A 173 16.02 13.14 22.25
CA ASN A 173 17.04 12.12 22.47
C ASN A 173 18.33 12.29 21.66
N ASN A 174 18.45 13.35 20.84
CA ASN A 174 19.61 13.63 19.97
C ASN A 174 19.99 12.43 19.07
N LYS A 175 19.00 11.82 18.42
CA LYS A 175 19.20 10.71 17.48
C LYS A 175 18.67 11.05 16.09
N LEU A 176 19.36 10.59 15.07
CA LEU A 176 19.04 10.87 13.66
C LEU A 176 18.75 9.56 12.92
N PRO A 177 17.78 9.51 11.99
CA PRO A 177 17.59 8.35 11.12
C PRO A 177 18.87 8.10 10.31
N LYS A 178 19.46 6.91 10.43
CA LYS A 178 20.71 6.54 9.74
C LYS A 178 20.54 6.60 8.23
N LEU A 179 21.49 7.19 7.52
CA LEU A 179 21.54 7.23 6.06
C LEU A 179 22.88 6.66 5.55
N PRO A 180 22.92 5.90 4.43
CA PRO A 180 21.77 5.46 3.63
C PRO A 180 20.92 4.41 4.37
N ALA A 181 19.61 4.46 4.13
CA ALA A 181 18.61 3.58 4.72
C ALA A 181 18.62 2.18 4.09
N LYS A 182 18.22 1.16 4.87
CA LYS A 182 18.00 -0.22 4.39
C LYS A 182 16.84 -0.85 5.18
N PRO A 183 15.62 -0.97 4.62
CA PRO A 183 15.22 -0.60 3.26
C PRO A 183 15.09 0.93 3.05
N THR A 184 15.07 1.35 1.78
CA THR A 184 14.87 2.75 1.35
C THR A 184 13.41 3.00 0.99
N ILE A 185 12.98 4.27 0.96
CA ILE A 185 11.62 4.66 0.51
C ILE A 185 11.29 4.08 -0.86
N GLY A 186 12.21 4.18 -1.83
CA GLY A 186 12.04 3.59 -3.16
C GLY A 186 11.76 2.08 -3.12
N THR A 187 12.55 1.32 -2.34
CA THR A 187 12.31 -0.14 -2.20
C THR A 187 10.98 -0.47 -1.53
N VAL A 188 10.55 0.30 -0.51
CA VAL A 188 9.29 0.05 0.19
C VAL A 188 8.07 0.40 -0.66
N LEU A 189 8.14 1.43 -1.51
CA LEU A 189 7.10 1.73 -2.49
C LEU A 189 7.03 0.65 -3.59
N GLN A 190 8.17 0.12 -4.04
CA GLN A 190 8.21 -1.01 -4.97
C GLN A 190 7.61 -2.29 -4.35
N ASP A 191 7.93 -2.61 -3.10
CA ASP A 191 7.41 -3.78 -2.40
C ASP A 191 5.92 -3.66 -2.05
N TYR A 192 5.44 -2.44 -1.78
CA TYR A 192 4.01 -2.13 -1.71
C TYR A 192 3.29 -2.43 -3.03
N VAL A 193 3.80 -1.95 -4.17
CA VAL A 193 3.19 -2.20 -5.49
C VAL A 193 3.15 -3.70 -5.81
N LYS A 194 4.24 -4.44 -5.56
CA LYS A 194 4.28 -5.91 -5.71
C LYS A 194 3.21 -6.59 -4.85
N HIS A 195 3.09 -6.19 -3.59
CA HIS A 195 2.07 -6.70 -2.67
C HIS A 195 0.65 -6.42 -3.18
N TYR A 196 0.37 -5.18 -3.59
CA TYR A 196 -0.94 -4.77 -4.10
C TYR A 196 -1.36 -5.57 -5.35
N THR A 197 -0.47 -5.69 -6.34
CA THR A 197 -0.72 -6.51 -7.54
C THR A 197 -1.03 -7.96 -7.17
N HIS A 198 -0.23 -8.58 -6.31
CA HIS A 198 -0.41 -9.96 -5.89
C HIS A 198 -1.74 -10.19 -5.12
N THR A 199 -2.17 -9.21 -4.31
CA THR A 199 -3.48 -9.22 -3.64
C THR A 199 -4.63 -9.14 -4.66
N CYS A 200 -4.48 -8.34 -5.71
CA CYS A 200 -5.48 -8.23 -6.78
C CYS A 200 -5.60 -9.53 -7.60
N GLU A 201 -4.48 -10.10 -8.06
CA GLU A 201 -4.45 -11.38 -8.79
C GLU A 201 -5.09 -12.52 -7.97
N LYS A 202 -4.82 -12.58 -6.66
CA LYS A 202 -5.46 -13.52 -5.73
C LYS A 202 -6.97 -13.36 -5.67
N ALA A 203 -7.50 -12.14 -5.80
CA ALA A 203 -8.94 -11.90 -5.86
C ALA A 203 -9.55 -12.32 -7.21
N GLU A 204 -8.85 -12.11 -8.32
CA GLU A 204 -9.30 -12.51 -9.67
C GLU A 204 -9.49 -14.03 -9.81
N THR A 205 -8.60 -14.85 -9.25
CA THR A 205 -8.73 -16.33 -9.34
C THR A 205 -10.05 -16.87 -8.77
N LYS A 206 -10.76 -16.08 -7.95
CA LYS A 206 -12.07 -16.41 -7.38
C LYS A 206 -13.27 -15.87 -8.19
N ARG A 207 -13.06 -14.98 -9.17
CA ARG A 207 -14.12 -14.26 -9.91
C ARG A 207 -13.79 -14.17 -11.42
N LYS A 208 -14.41 -15.02 -12.25
CA LYS A 208 -14.05 -15.28 -13.67
C LYS A 208 -14.22 -14.11 -14.68
N THR A 209 -14.48 -12.87 -14.25
CA THR A 209 -14.91 -11.76 -15.13
C THR A 209 -14.47 -10.37 -14.62
N ALA A 210 -13.16 -10.14 -14.40
CA ALA A 210 -12.65 -8.90 -13.77
C ALA A 210 -11.40 -8.22 -14.40
N SER A 211 -10.85 -8.76 -15.50
CA SER A 211 -9.44 -8.50 -15.89
C SER A 211 -9.07 -7.10 -16.38
N GLU A 212 -10.03 -6.26 -16.75
CA GLU A 212 -9.74 -4.90 -17.21
C GLU A 212 -9.65 -3.92 -16.03
N PHE A 213 -10.71 -3.83 -15.22
CA PHE A 213 -10.76 -3.00 -14.00
C PHE A 213 -9.63 -3.28 -13.01
N VAL A 214 -9.18 -4.53 -12.88
CA VAL A 214 -8.04 -4.87 -12.02
C VAL A 214 -6.73 -4.26 -12.54
N ARG A 215 -6.51 -4.21 -13.86
CA ARG A 215 -5.34 -3.57 -14.47
C ARG A 215 -5.35 -2.06 -14.25
N GLU A 216 -6.52 -1.43 -14.40
CA GLU A 216 -6.68 0.01 -14.12
C GLU A 216 -6.31 0.34 -12.66
N ASN A 217 -6.78 -0.45 -11.69
CA ASN A 217 -6.44 -0.26 -10.27
C ASN A 217 -4.94 -0.49 -9.99
N ILE A 218 -4.29 -1.44 -10.67
CA ILE A 218 -2.84 -1.66 -10.57
C ILE A 218 -2.06 -0.46 -11.15
N GLN A 219 -2.49 0.08 -12.29
CA GLN A 219 -1.89 1.27 -12.91
C GLN A 219 -2.07 2.52 -12.02
N LEU A 220 -3.27 2.76 -11.47
CA LEU A 220 -3.52 3.84 -10.52
C LEU A 220 -2.68 3.69 -9.23
N CYS A 221 -2.42 2.47 -8.79
CA CYS A 221 -1.54 2.19 -7.65
C CYS A 221 -0.06 2.51 -7.96
N GLN A 222 0.39 2.22 -9.19
CA GLN A 222 1.73 2.58 -9.69
C GLN A 222 1.88 4.11 -9.82
N GLU A 223 0.94 4.79 -10.48
CA GLU A 223 0.92 6.26 -10.59
C GLU A 223 0.90 6.95 -9.21
N MET A 224 0.13 6.42 -8.26
CA MET A 224 0.14 6.90 -6.87
C MET A 224 1.50 6.70 -6.20
N ALA A 225 2.15 5.55 -6.40
CA ALA A 225 3.44 5.24 -5.78
C ALA A 225 4.57 6.14 -6.32
N ASP A 226 4.64 6.34 -7.64
CA ASP A 226 5.59 7.27 -8.25
C ASP A 226 5.27 8.74 -7.90
N GLY A 227 3.99 9.12 -7.85
CA GLY A 227 3.58 10.44 -7.37
C GLY A 227 4.03 10.70 -5.93
N VAL A 228 3.88 9.73 -5.03
CA VAL A 228 4.39 9.78 -3.65
C VAL A 228 5.92 9.84 -3.60
N ARG A 229 6.62 9.08 -4.46
CA ARG A 229 8.09 9.14 -4.57
C ARG A 229 8.57 10.53 -4.98
N ILE A 230 8.01 11.09 -6.06
CA ILE A 230 8.34 12.42 -6.58
C ILE A 230 8.03 13.52 -5.56
N LEU A 231 6.91 13.40 -4.83
CA LEU A 231 6.60 14.31 -3.72
C LEU A 231 7.68 14.26 -2.62
N ILE A 232 8.21 13.10 -2.28
CA ILE A 232 9.30 12.99 -1.30
C ILE A 232 10.60 13.58 -1.87
N ASP A 233 10.96 13.25 -3.10
CA ASP A 233 12.17 13.75 -3.77
C ASP A 233 12.20 15.28 -3.85
N PHE A 234 11.04 15.94 -4.00
CA PHE A 234 10.92 17.40 -4.03
C PHE A 234 10.71 18.05 -2.64
N LEU A 235 9.96 17.41 -1.74
CA LEU A 235 9.50 18.05 -0.48
C LEU A 235 10.35 17.72 0.75
N LEU A 236 11.27 16.75 0.69
CA LEU A 236 12.00 16.31 1.88
C LEU A 236 12.74 17.47 2.57
N GLU A 237 13.65 18.13 1.85
CA GLU A 237 14.45 19.23 2.39
C GLU A 237 13.59 20.44 2.80
N THR A 238 12.46 20.67 2.13
CA THR A 238 11.64 21.88 2.32
C THR A 238 10.67 21.80 3.48
N ILE A 239 10.05 20.63 3.75
CA ILE A 239 8.99 20.50 4.77
C ILE A 239 8.97 19.20 5.60
N LEU A 240 9.86 18.22 5.34
CA LEU A 240 9.83 16.91 6.04
C LEU A 240 11.00 16.68 7.01
N LEU A 241 12.11 17.42 6.88
CA LEU A 241 13.21 17.38 7.84
C LEU A 241 12.90 18.24 9.08
N TYR A 242 13.34 17.78 10.25
CA TYR A 242 13.49 18.65 11.41
C TYR A 242 14.82 19.42 11.33
N ASN A 243 14.89 20.61 11.93
CA ASN A 243 16.09 21.48 11.96
C ASN A 243 17.37 20.76 12.42
N GLU A 244 17.23 19.76 13.28
CA GLU A 244 18.31 18.98 13.88
C GLU A 244 18.93 17.98 12.88
N GLU A 245 18.20 17.61 11.82
CA GLU A 245 18.61 16.68 10.76
C GLU A 245 19.23 17.40 9.56
N THR A 246 18.87 18.65 9.28
CA THR A 246 19.14 19.35 8.01
C THR A 246 20.60 19.28 7.57
N HIS A 247 21.55 19.53 8.48
CA HIS A 247 22.99 19.46 8.18
C HIS A 247 23.48 18.02 7.96
N TYR A 248 22.98 17.05 8.74
CA TYR A 248 23.31 15.63 8.56
C TYR A 248 22.79 15.13 7.21
N PHE A 249 21.52 15.41 6.88
CA PHE A 249 20.92 15.02 5.61
C PHE A 249 21.71 15.56 4.40
N LYS A 250 22.01 16.86 4.37
CA LYS A 250 22.80 17.50 3.30
C LYS A 250 24.18 16.85 3.15
N LYS A 251 24.87 16.54 4.25
CA LYS A 251 26.15 15.82 4.23
C LYS A 251 26.00 14.42 3.62
N GLN A 252 24.98 13.66 4.01
CA GLN A 252 24.78 12.30 3.50
C GLN A 252 24.37 12.26 2.02
N MET A 253 23.67 13.28 1.51
CA MET A 253 23.39 13.42 0.08
C MET A 253 24.65 13.73 -0.72
N LEU A 254 25.49 14.66 -0.25
CA LEU A 254 26.78 14.98 -0.88
C LEU A 254 27.75 13.78 -0.89
N LEU A 255 27.70 12.91 0.12
CA LEU A 255 28.49 11.68 0.15
C LEU A 255 27.94 10.62 -0.82
N ALA A 256 26.63 10.42 -0.86
CA ALA A 256 26.00 9.46 -1.77
C ALA A 256 26.27 9.81 -3.25
N GLY A 257 26.23 11.10 -3.61
CA GLY A 257 26.60 11.61 -4.93
C GLY A 257 28.11 11.70 -5.22
N GLY A 258 28.95 10.94 -4.50
CA GLY A 258 30.39 10.86 -4.75
C GLY A 258 30.98 9.45 -4.66
N GLU A 259 30.17 8.43 -4.36
CA GLU A 259 30.65 7.05 -4.16
C GLU A 259 30.87 6.26 -5.47
N CYS A 260 30.51 6.79 -6.64
CA CYS A 260 30.61 6.07 -7.93
C CYS A 260 32.05 5.92 -8.46
N THR A 261 33.03 6.66 -7.93
CA THR A 261 34.39 6.78 -8.49
C THR A 261 35.42 5.78 -7.94
N ARG A 262 35.02 4.76 -7.16
CA ARG A 262 35.96 3.80 -6.52
C ARG A 262 35.48 2.35 -6.49
N SER A 263 35.36 1.71 -7.66
CA SER A 263 35.28 0.25 -7.77
C SER A 263 35.91 -0.30 -9.06
N SER A 264 37.21 -0.06 -9.25
CA SER A 264 38.06 -0.78 -10.20
C SER A 264 39.50 -0.85 -9.65
N ASP A 265 40.27 -1.81 -10.17
CA ASP A 265 41.72 -1.95 -10.06
C ASP A 265 42.32 -2.17 -8.65
N SER A 266 42.21 -3.41 -8.17
CA SER A 266 43.31 -4.06 -7.43
C SER A 266 43.27 -5.60 -7.57
N ASP A 267 43.20 -6.10 -8.81
CA ASP A 267 43.70 -7.43 -9.13
C ASP A 267 45.22 -7.32 -9.32
N GLU A 268 46.02 -7.89 -8.43
CA GLU A 268 47.45 -8.12 -8.67
C GLU A 268 47.81 -9.52 -8.15
N SER A 269 48.50 -10.30 -9.00
CA SER A 269 48.53 -11.76 -8.93
C SER A 269 49.74 -12.34 -8.20
N ASP A 270 49.59 -13.52 -7.62
CA ASP A 270 50.70 -14.35 -7.16
C ASP A 270 51.71 -14.63 -8.28
N ASP A 271 53.01 -14.43 -8.00
CA ASP A 271 54.11 -15.12 -8.68
C ASP A 271 55.18 -15.52 -7.64
N ALA A 272 55.93 -16.60 -7.91
CA ALA A 272 56.71 -17.30 -6.91
C ALA A 272 58.17 -17.52 -7.31
N SER A 273 59.10 -17.27 -6.38
CA SER A 273 60.48 -17.74 -6.51
C SER A 273 61.11 -18.10 -5.15
N HIS A 274 62.13 -18.95 -5.18
CA HIS A 274 62.72 -19.62 -4.02
C HIS A 274 63.73 -18.76 -3.25
N THR A 275 63.91 -19.04 -1.96
CA THR A 275 65.27 -19.30 -1.41
C THR A 275 65.28 -20.13 -0.12
N THR A 276 66.43 -20.76 0.10
CA THR A 276 66.86 -21.81 1.05
C THR A 276 66.87 -21.50 2.56
N GLU A 277 66.58 -22.54 3.37
CA GLU A 277 67.26 -22.93 4.66
C GLU A 277 67.20 -21.95 5.86
N ASP A 278 67.33 -22.31 7.16
CA ASP A 278 67.82 -23.54 7.83
C ASP A 278 67.16 -23.79 9.24
N SER A 279 67.39 -24.98 9.83
CA SER A 279 67.46 -25.32 11.27
C SER A 279 66.29 -25.04 12.25
N GLY A 280 65.47 -26.07 12.46
CA GLY A 280 65.75 -27.04 13.54
C GLY A 280 65.21 -26.84 14.97
N SER A 281 64.30 -27.73 15.41
CA SER A 281 64.43 -28.45 16.70
C SER A 281 63.39 -29.57 16.91
N SER A 282 63.75 -30.60 17.66
CA SER A 282 62.88 -31.74 18.04
C SER A 282 62.47 -31.70 19.52
N ARG A 283 61.31 -32.30 19.89
CA ARG A 283 61.27 -33.39 20.88
C ARG A 283 59.90 -34.08 21.07
N ARG A 284 60.01 -35.35 21.46
CA ARG A 284 58.99 -36.41 21.62
C ARG A 284 58.13 -36.26 22.87
N ASN A 285 56.86 -36.69 22.81
CA ASN A 285 56.23 -37.77 23.62
C ASN A 285 54.71 -37.83 23.27
N ARG A 286 53.97 -38.94 23.17
CA ARG A 286 54.00 -40.36 23.65
C ARG A 286 53.02 -40.61 24.82
N ARG A 287 52.04 -41.52 24.57
CA ARG A 287 51.16 -42.27 25.53
C ARG A 287 50.01 -41.49 26.18
N GLU A 288 48.87 -42.11 26.57
CA GLU A 288 48.30 -43.45 26.28
C GLU A 288 46.74 -43.40 26.36
N SER A 289 46.05 -44.51 26.02
CA SER A 289 44.57 -44.69 25.96
C SER A 289 43.97 -45.02 27.37
N PRO A 290 42.77 -45.67 27.60
CA PRO A 290 41.76 -46.29 26.70
C PRO A 290 40.25 -46.19 27.06
N GLY A 291 39.39 -46.59 26.08
CA GLY A 291 38.10 -47.29 26.34
C GLY A 291 36.84 -46.64 25.75
N LYS A 292 35.80 -47.39 25.34
CA LYS A 292 35.64 -48.86 25.23
C LYS A 292 34.42 -49.20 24.34
N LYS A 293 34.55 -50.22 23.47
CA LYS A 293 33.57 -51.22 22.94
C LYS A 293 32.04 -50.90 22.91
N THR A 294 31.21 -51.27 21.92
CA THR A 294 31.33 -51.96 20.58
C THR A 294 30.05 -51.57 19.74
N THR A 295 29.28 -52.32 18.89
CA THR A 295 29.19 -53.76 18.52
C THR A 295 28.40 -54.05 17.21
N THR A 296 29.02 -54.83 16.31
CA THR A 296 28.44 -55.81 15.33
C THR A 296 27.35 -55.48 14.29
N LYS A 297 27.76 -55.62 13.01
CA LYS A 297 27.15 -56.42 11.89
C LYS A 297 25.79 -55.93 11.31
N LYS A 298 25.44 -56.22 10.03
CA LYS A 298 25.89 -57.27 9.08
C LYS A 298 25.79 -56.84 7.59
N SER A 299 26.41 -57.62 6.70
CA SER A 299 26.32 -57.71 5.22
C SER A 299 24.97 -57.34 4.56
N SER A 300 24.88 -56.84 3.32
CA SER A 300 25.88 -56.50 2.24
C SER A 300 25.21 -55.56 1.19
N ASP A 301 25.48 -55.40 -0.13
CA ASP A 301 26.26 -56.13 -1.18
C ASP A 301 26.60 -55.25 -2.43
N LEU A 302 27.01 -55.86 -3.57
CA LEU A 302 27.62 -55.24 -4.77
C LEU A 302 26.90 -55.62 -6.12
N PRO A 303 27.29 -55.15 -7.34
CA PRO A 303 26.77 -53.90 -7.91
C PRO A 303 25.99 -53.99 -9.27
N PRO A 304 26.39 -53.43 -10.44
CA PRO A 304 25.56 -52.41 -11.12
C PRO A 304 25.23 -52.67 -12.62
N GLN A 305 24.39 -51.82 -13.27
CA GLN A 305 24.71 -51.19 -14.57
C GLN A 305 23.63 -50.24 -15.18
N ARG A 306 24.12 -49.39 -16.12
CA ARG A 306 23.44 -48.80 -17.32
C ARG A 306 22.18 -47.94 -17.13
N THR A 307 22.23 -46.62 -17.29
CA THR A 307 22.27 -45.80 -18.56
C THR A 307 21.05 -45.95 -19.49
N LEU A 308 20.32 -44.85 -19.73
CA LEU A 308 20.48 -44.03 -20.95
C LEU A 308 19.70 -42.70 -20.89
N ARG A 309 20.02 -41.78 -21.81
CA ARG A 309 19.47 -40.42 -21.95
C ARG A 309 18.74 -40.33 -23.30
N SER A 310 17.50 -39.82 -23.32
CA SER A 310 16.73 -39.64 -24.56
C SER A 310 16.69 -38.19 -25.04
N HIS A 311 16.31 -37.98 -26.31
CA HIS A 311 16.17 -36.70 -27.02
C HIS A 311 14.93 -36.75 -27.95
N ASN A 312 14.61 -35.61 -28.59
CA ASN A 312 13.65 -35.43 -29.70
C ASN A 312 12.12 -35.51 -29.35
N SER A 313 11.22 -34.79 -30.05
CA SER A 313 11.40 -33.66 -30.99
C SER A 313 10.08 -32.99 -31.45
N GLY A 314 10.11 -31.65 -31.63
CA GLY A 314 9.88 -31.03 -32.95
C GLY A 314 8.53 -30.36 -33.32
N LYS A 315 8.66 -29.32 -34.19
CA LYS A 315 7.65 -28.65 -35.06
C LYS A 315 6.70 -27.60 -34.42
N LYS A 316 6.17 -26.59 -35.14
CA LYS A 316 6.72 -25.65 -36.18
C LYS A 316 5.67 -24.55 -36.53
N PHE A 317 6.06 -23.53 -37.32
CA PHE A 317 5.27 -22.41 -37.90
C PHE A 317 4.88 -21.28 -36.92
N THR A 318 4.76 -19.99 -37.31
CA THR A 318 4.86 -19.34 -38.65
C THR A 318 5.62 -18.00 -38.58
N ASP A 319 5.92 -17.42 -39.75
CA ASP A 319 6.61 -16.14 -40.02
C ASP A 319 5.81 -14.90 -39.50
N GLU A 320 6.32 -13.64 -39.42
CA GLU A 320 7.09 -12.84 -40.39
C GLU A 320 8.18 -11.93 -39.77
N ALA A 321 9.13 -11.47 -40.60
CA ALA A 321 10.05 -10.38 -40.29
C ALA A 321 10.40 -9.56 -41.54
N VAL A 322 10.34 -8.22 -41.46
CA VAL A 322 10.70 -7.32 -42.56
C VAL A 322 12.18 -6.96 -42.48
N ALA A 323 12.93 -7.22 -43.55
CA ALA A 323 14.38 -7.03 -43.58
C ALA A 323 14.80 -5.64 -44.10
N PHE A 324 15.83 -5.06 -43.47
CA PHE A 324 16.72 -4.08 -44.09
C PHE A 324 18.15 -4.56 -43.93
N GLY A 325 18.76 -5.01 -45.03
CA GLY A 325 20.15 -5.46 -45.04
C GLY A 325 21.13 -4.30 -45.14
N ARG A 326 22.35 -4.51 -44.63
CA ARG A 326 23.50 -3.65 -44.96
C ARG A 326 24.77 -4.48 -45.02
N ASP A 327 25.43 -4.43 -46.17
CA ASP A 327 26.60 -5.28 -46.45
C ASP A 327 27.90 -4.66 -45.91
N LYS A 328 28.93 -5.50 -45.75
CA LYS A 328 30.21 -5.14 -45.15
C LYS A 328 31.03 -4.21 -46.05
N ARG A 329 31.86 -3.39 -45.42
CA ARG A 329 33.26 -3.20 -45.87
C ARG A 329 34.16 -2.78 -44.72
N ASN A 330 35.43 -3.15 -44.83
CA ASN A 330 36.49 -2.88 -43.86
C ASN A 330 37.48 -1.87 -44.45
N SER A 331 37.99 -0.94 -43.63
CA SER A 331 39.11 -0.07 -43.98
C SER A 331 39.85 0.38 -42.73
N GLN A 332 41.15 0.09 -42.66
CA GLN A 332 42.04 0.42 -41.54
C GLN A 332 42.18 1.95 -41.39
N GLY A 333 42.13 2.42 -40.15
CA GLY A 333 41.94 3.83 -39.79
C GLY A 333 43.04 4.84 -40.15
N ASP A 334 42.78 6.08 -39.72
CA ASP A 334 43.82 7.03 -39.35
C ASP A 334 43.37 7.86 -38.13
N LYS A 335 44.30 8.50 -37.42
CA LYS A 335 44.06 9.13 -36.11
C LYS A 335 43.68 10.61 -36.22
N ILE A 336 42.60 11.02 -35.58
CA ILE A 336 42.46 12.37 -35.03
C ILE A 336 42.04 12.25 -33.56
N ASP A 337 42.94 12.68 -32.67
CA ASP A 337 42.64 12.79 -31.25
C ASP A 337 41.82 14.05 -30.99
N LYS A 338 40.59 13.85 -30.53
CA LYS A 338 39.86 14.82 -29.73
C LYS A 338 39.13 14.06 -28.62
N GLY A 339 39.80 13.89 -27.49
CA GLY A 339 39.19 13.47 -26.24
C GLY A 339 38.09 14.44 -25.77
N PHE A 340 36.88 14.31 -26.34
CA PHE A 340 35.68 14.54 -25.56
C PHE A 340 35.69 13.48 -24.45
N LYS A 341 36.16 13.87 -23.26
CA LYS A 341 35.58 13.30 -22.06
C LYS A 341 34.13 13.73 -22.08
N GLU A 342 33.26 12.80 -22.42
CA GLU A 342 31.86 12.88 -22.03
C GLU A 342 31.88 12.87 -20.51
N GLU A 343 31.76 14.06 -19.90
CA GLU A 343 31.47 14.15 -18.47
C GLU A 343 30.11 13.52 -18.29
N ILE A 344 30.12 12.28 -17.80
CA ILE A 344 28.93 11.62 -17.28
C ILE A 344 28.52 12.46 -16.08
N GLU A 345 27.58 13.37 -16.31
CA GLU A 345 26.96 14.20 -15.28
C GLU A 345 26.21 13.25 -14.33
N GLU A 346 26.90 12.81 -13.27
CA GLU A 346 26.41 11.78 -12.35
C GLU A 346 25.03 12.19 -11.81
N GLU A 347 23.99 11.46 -12.19
CA GLU A 347 22.60 11.84 -11.92
C GLU A 347 22.41 11.99 -10.40
N PRO A 348 21.96 13.17 -9.92
CA PRO A 348 22.01 13.50 -8.50
C PRO A 348 21.13 12.54 -7.70
N VAL A 349 21.75 11.79 -6.78
CA VAL A 349 21.08 10.77 -5.97
C VAL A 349 19.84 11.36 -5.30
N LEU A 350 18.69 10.75 -5.55
CA LEU A 350 17.40 11.27 -5.12
C LEU A 350 17.11 10.93 -3.65
N PRO A 351 16.42 11.80 -2.89
CA PRO A 351 16.09 11.54 -1.50
C PRO A 351 15.42 10.18 -1.24
N SER A 352 14.50 9.74 -2.09
CA SER A 352 13.82 8.44 -1.99
C SER A 352 14.75 7.22 -2.15
N GLN A 353 15.93 7.40 -2.77
CA GLN A 353 16.94 6.36 -2.93
C GLN A 353 17.79 6.17 -1.67
N ILE A 354 17.91 7.18 -0.79
CA ILE A 354 18.72 7.09 0.45
C ILE A 354 17.90 7.09 1.76
N CYS A 355 16.66 7.57 1.74
CA CYS A 355 15.88 7.86 2.96
C CYS A 355 15.15 6.64 3.53
N HIS A 356 14.93 6.67 4.86
CA HIS A 356 14.09 5.70 5.58
C HIS A 356 12.60 5.99 5.40
N SER A 357 11.75 4.97 5.52
CA SER A 357 10.29 5.11 5.40
C SER A 357 9.64 6.06 6.42
N ILE A 358 10.33 6.48 7.48
CA ILE A 358 9.77 7.44 8.44
C ILE A 358 9.44 8.79 7.79
N TYR A 359 10.24 9.24 6.82
CA TYR A 359 9.96 10.49 6.09
C TYR A 359 8.71 10.36 5.18
N LEU A 360 8.35 9.14 4.75
CA LEU A 360 7.07 8.86 4.07
C LEU A 360 5.89 9.02 5.04
N LEU A 361 6.00 8.59 6.31
CA LEU A 361 4.98 8.90 7.31
C LEU A 361 4.88 10.42 7.57
N ARG A 362 6.01 11.13 7.66
CA ARG A 362 6.00 12.60 7.80
C ARG A 362 5.32 13.28 6.60
N LEU A 363 5.48 12.76 5.37
CA LEU A 363 4.73 13.24 4.21
C LEU A 363 3.22 13.05 4.39
N PHE A 364 2.74 11.90 4.89
CA PHE A 364 1.31 11.67 5.12
C PHE A 364 0.67 12.71 6.06
N VAL A 365 1.42 13.29 7.01
CA VAL A 365 0.95 14.41 7.86
C VAL A 365 0.73 15.69 7.06
N LYS A 366 1.53 15.94 6.01
CA LYS A 366 1.46 17.14 5.14
C LYS A 366 0.59 16.94 3.90
N LEU A 367 0.36 15.70 3.50
CA LEU A 367 -0.31 15.34 2.24
C LEU A 367 -1.74 15.90 2.08
N PRO A 368 -2.58 16.05 3.14
CA PRO A 368 -3.88 16.71 3.02
C PRO A 368 -3.78 18.17 2.56
N GLU A 369 -2.82 18.94 3.08
CA GLU A 369 -2.60 20.34 2.67
C GLU A 369 -2.11 20.44 1.23
N ILE A 370 -1.30 19.48 0.78
CA ILE A 370 -0.75 19.42 -0.57
C ILE A 370 -1.86 19.09 -1.57
N ILE A 371 -2.62 18.01 -1.33
CA ILE A 371 -3.74 17.59 -2.21
C ILE A 371 -4.83 18.66 -2.29
N ALA A 372 -5.09 19.40 -1.21
CA ALA A 372 -6.02 20.53 -1.22
C ALA A 372 -5.58 21.65 -2.21
N LYS A 373 -4.26 21.92 -2.30
CA LYS A 373 -3.68 22.92 -3.21
C LYS A 373 -3.59 22.45 -4.67
N MET A 374 -3.56 21.13 -4.92
CA MET A 374 -3.48 20.55 -6.27
C MET A 374 -4.78 20.66 -7.10
N GLN A 375 -5.88 21.18 -6.53
CA GLN A 375 -7.15 21.46 -7.24
C GLN A 375 -7.74 20.27 -8.03
N LEU A 376 -7.42 19.04 -7.64
CA LEU A 376 -7.85 17.82 -8.34
C LEU A 376 -9.39 17.70 -8.42
N PRO A 377 -9.97 17.28 -9.56
CA PRO A 377 -11.38 16.89 -9.68
C PRO A 377 -11.78 15.87 -8.60
N GLN A 378 -13.02 15.93 -8.12
CA GLN A 378 -13.44 15.15 -6.95
C GLN A 378 -13.30 13.64 -7.16
N ASP A 379 -13.62 13.14 -8.35
CA ASP A 379 -13.55 11.71 -8.66
C ASP A 379 -12.10 11.22 -8.63
N ARG A 380 -11.20 11.90 -9.33
CA ARG A 380 -9.74 11.61 -9.30
C ARG A 380 -9.18 11.71 -7.89
N ARG A 381 -9.61 12.70 -7.11
CA ARG A 381 -9.21 12.88 -5.71
C ARG A 381 -9.66 11.71 -4.83
N LYS A 382 -10.89 11.23 -5.00
CA LYS A 382 -11.48 10.08 -4.30
C LYS A 382 -10.72 8.77 -4.59
N HIS A 383 -10.35 8.51 -5.84
CA HIS A 383 -9.47 7.38 -6.19
C HIS A 383 -8.07 7.51 -5.56
N LEU A 384 -7.43 8.69 -5.67
CA LEU A 384 -6.12 8.95 -5.06
C LEU A 384 -6.14 8.73 -3.53
N LEU A 385 -7.14 9.27 -2.83
CA LEU A 385 -7.30 9.11 -1.38
C LEU A 385 -7.51 7.64 -0.97
N ASN A 386 -8.20 6.84 -1.79
CA ASN A 386 -8.36 5.40 -1.54
C ASN A 386 -7.02 4.65 -1.63
N HIS A 387 -6.24 4.83 -2.70
CA HIS A 387 -4.91 4.18 -2.82
C HIS A 387 -3.94 4.65 -1.72
N LEU A 388 -3.96 5.93 -1.35
CA LEU A 388 -3.17 6.46 -0.23
C LEU A 388 -3.55 5.82 1.12
N GLN A 389 -4.84 5.57 1.36
CA GLN A 389 -5.30 4.89 2.57
C GLN A 389 -4.95 3.39 2.57
N ILE A 390 -4.86 2.76 1.40
CA ILE A 390 -4.38 1.37 1.24
C ILE A 390 -2.86 1.29 1.50
N LEU A 391 -2.07 2.25 1.01
CA LEU A 391 -0.66 2.37 1.35
C LEU A 391 -0.44 2.57 2.87
N LEU A 392 -1.26 3.40 3.53
CA LEU A 392 -1.20 3.56 4.99
C LEU A 392 -1.43 2.24 5.74
N ARG A 393 -2.37 1.39 5.30
CA ARG A 393 -2.58 0.05 5.89
C ARG A 393 -1.36 -0.85 5.72
N TYR A 394 -0.81 -0.92 4.50
CA TYR A 394 0.42 -1.70 4.26
C TYR A 394 1.61 -1.26 5.13
N LEU A 395 1.74 0.05 5.40
CA LEU A 395 2.74 0.58 6.32
C LEU A 395 2.44 0.23 7.78
N GLU A 396 1.18 0.13 8.19
CA GLU A 396 0.74 -0.30 9.53
C GLU A 396 1.01 -1.80 9.77
N ASP A 397 0.66 -2.64 8.78
CA ASP A 397 0.89 -4.08 8.76
C ASP A 397 2.39 -4.43 8.87
N ASN A 398 3.26 -3.58 8.29
CA ASN A 398 4.71 -3.74 8.31
C ASN A 398 5.45 -2.83 9.30
N ALA A 399 4.71 -2.10 10.16
CA ALA A 399 5.26 -1.01 10.97
C ALA A 399 6.46 -1.42 11.84
N ASP A 400 6.44 -2.61 12.43
CA ASP A 400 7.48 -3.08 13.36
C ASP A 400 8.80 -3.44 12.66
N LYS A 401 8.72 -3.72 11.34
CA LYS A 401 9.85 -3.95 10.45
C LYS A 401 10.43 -2.63 9.93
N LEU A 402 9.56 -1.66 9.61
CA LEU A 402 9.89 -0.39 8.95
C LEU A 402 10.28 0.74 9.93
N PHE A 403 9.63 0.82 11.09
CA PHE A 403 9.71 1.94 12.04
C PHE A 403 10.25 1.46 13.40
N ASN A 404 11.58 1.27 13.45
CA ASN A 404 12.26 0.65 14.57
C ASN A 404 13.47 1.49 15.05
N ARG A 405 13.63 1.63 16.38
CA ARG A 405 14.72 2.41 17.00
C ARG A 405 16.13 2.02 16.53
N LYS A 406 16.34 0.78 16.07
CA LYS A 406 17.62 0.29 15.49
C LYS A 406 18.09 1.06 14.25
N PHE A 407 17.18 1.78 13.57
CA PHE A 407 17.49 2.59 12.39
C PHE A 407 18.00 4.00 12.74
N TYR A 408 18.06 4.36 14.02
CA TYR A 408 18.56 5.67 14.47
C TYR A 408 19.96 5.56 15.07
N VAL A 409 20.80 6.54 14.79
CA VAL A 409 22.14 6.72 15.38
C VAL A 409 22.17 7.95 16.27
N SER A 410 23.04 7.99 17.27
CA SER A 410 23.32 9.23 18.01
C SER A 410 23.92 10.28 17.07
N LYS A 411 23.56 11.54 17.31
CA LYS A 411 24.01 12.72 16.57
C LYS A 411 25.48 13.08 16.85
#